data_AF-A0A6A3LH30-F1
#
_entry.id   AF-A0A6A3LH30-F1
#
_cell.length_a   1.000
_cell.length_b   1.000
_cell.length_c   1.000
_cell.angle_alpha   90.00
_cell.angle_beta   90.00
_cell.angle_gamma   90.00
#
_symmetry.space_group_name_H-M   'P 1'
#
loop_
_entity.id
_entity.type
_entity.pdbx_description
1 polymer ?
#
loop_
_entity_poly.entity_id
_entity_poly.type
_entity_poly.pdbx_seq_one_letter_code
_entity_poly.pdbx_strand_id
1 'polypeptide(L)'
;MAGLVRLPDLTPVSGTLKSFVVSDRGTWCCNGFLGTCNLQDPLCDEHPVFRTPVASCLTGDTATAGTMALVKKFSNYVCREVLQAGTLETSPTESGMAQCNGTLYRECHDAGYPEAMCYSARFMGIACTSNPYPIAMRRRQISEGVGIPCDPRYEAWLGCI
;
A
#
# COMPACT_ATOMS: atom_id res chain seq x y z
N MET A 1 -6.06 15.97 0.23
CA MET A 1 -5.89 15.47 -1.16
C MET A 1 -7.22 14.83 -1.57
N ALA A 2 -7.77 15.11 -2.76
CA ALA A 2 -9.10 14.60 -3.13
C ALA A 2 -9.01 13.21 -3.78
N GLY A 3 -9.84 12.27 -3.34
CA GLY A 3 -9.96 10.92 -3.92
C GLY A 3 -10.80 10.93 -5.20
N LEU A 4 -10.72 9.86 -6.00
CA LEU A 4 -11.51 9.74 -7.22
C LEU A 4 -12.95 9.35 -6.87
N VAL A 5 -13.87 10.31 -6.97
CA VAL A 5 -15.28 10.14 -6.58
C VAL A 5 -16.12 9.45 -7.66
N ARG A 6 -15.77 9.63 -8.94
CA ARG A 6 -16.47 9.04 -10.09
C ARG A 6 -15.52 8.77 -11.24
N LEU A 7 -15.88 7.83 -12.11
CA LEU A 7 -15.16 7.57 -13.36
C LEU A 7 -15.89 8.22 -14.54
N PRO A 8 -15.15 8.66 -15.59
CA PRO A 8 -15.77 8.92 -16.89
C PRO A 8 -16.38 7.63 -17.45
N ASP A 9 -17.36 7.76 -18.35
CA ASP A 9 -17.92 6.59 -19.03
C ASP A 9 -16.84 5.84 -19.82
N LEU A 10 -16.61 4.58 -19.45
CA LEU A 10 -15.60 3.72 -20.06
C LEU A 10 -16.14 2.87 -21.22
N THR A 11 -17.43 3.01 -21.55
CA THR A 11 -18.05 2.30 -22.68
C THR A 11 -17.25 2.45 -23.99
N PRO A 12 -16.77 3.66 -24.37
CA PRO A 12 -16.07 3.85 -25.64
C PRO A 12 -14.76 3.08 -25.78
N VAL A 13 -14.11 2.73 -24.67
CA VAL A 13 -12.82 2.01 -24.66
C VAL A 13 -12.96 0.52 -24.35
N SER A 14 -14.17 0.04 -24.08
CA SER A 14 -14.42 -1.32 -23.59
C SER A 14 -13.93 -2.44 -24.52
N GLY A 15 -13.92 -2.22 -25.83
CA GLY A 15 -13.43 -3.16 -26.83
C GLY A 15 -11.91 -3.21 -27.00
N THR A 16 -11.21 -2.13 -26.67
CA THR A 16 -9.75 -2.01 -26.89
C THR A 16 -8.94 -2.12 -25.60
N LEU A 17 -9.57 -1.90 -24.44
CA LEU A 17 -8.89 -1.87 -23.16
C LEU A 17 -8.32 -3.25 -22.78
N LYS A 18 -6.99 -3.32 -22.69
CA LYS A 18 -6.23 -4.53 -22.31
C LYS A 18 -6.01 -4.67 -20.80
N SER A 19 -5.89 -3.55 -20.09
CA SER A 19 -5.66 -3.50 -18.65
C SER A 19 -6.40 -2.32 -18.03
N PHE A 20 -6.98 -2.54 -16.86
CA PHE A 20 -7.58 -1.50 -16.03
C PHE A 20 -7.22 -1.79 -14.58
N VAL A 21 -6.46 -0.88 -13.97
CA VAL A 21 -6.00 -1.01 -12.59
C VAL A 21 -6.27 0.31 -11.89
N VAL A 22 -6.89 0.23 -10.72
CA VAL A 22 -7.14 1.41 -9.89
C VAL A 22 -6.53 1.14 -8.53
N SER A 23 -5.60 2.01 -8.14
CA SER A 23 -5.03 2.02 -6.79
C SER A 23 -6.14 2.28 -5.78
N ASP A 24 -5.93 1.82 -4.55
CA ASP A 24 -6.62 2.01 -3.27
C ASP A 24 -7.23 3.40 -2.90
N ARG A 25 -7.35 4.35 -3.83
CA ARG A 25 -7.93 5.70 -3.63
C ARG A 25 -9.23 5.90 -4.42
N GLY A 26 -9.99 4.83 -4.61
CA GLY A 26 -11.20 4.80 -5.41
C GLY A 26 -12.48 4.83 -4.58
N THR A 27 -12.90 6.00 -4.09
CA THR A 27 -14.18 6.12 -3.35
C THR A 27 -15.40 5.78 -4.21
N TRP A 28 -15.27 5.87 -5.54
CA TRP A 28 -16.24 5.37 -6.52
C TRP A 28 -16.60 3.88 -6.35
N CYS A 29 -15.77 3.10 -5.66
CA CYS A 29 -16.02 1.69 -5.36
C CYS A 29 -17.11 1.46 -4.32
N CYS A 30 -17.39 2.45 -3.47
CA CYS A 30 -18.22 2.29 -2.28
C CYS A 30 -19.22 3.45 -2.09
N ASN A 31 -19.06 4.58 -2.77
CA ASN A 31 -19.95 5.74 -2.64
C ASN A 31 -21.27 5.63 -3.42
N GLY A 32 -21.55 4.46 -4.01
CA GLY A 32 -22.76 4.21 -4.80
C GLY A 32 -22.61 4.45 -6.31
N PHE A 33 -21.45 4.88 -6.80
CA PHE A 33 -21.25 5.04 -8.25
C PHE A 33 -21.41 3.70 -9.01
N LEU A 34 -20.91 2.59 -8.47
CA LEU A 34 -21.02 1.26 -9.08
C LEU A 34 -22.26 0.47 -8.67
N GLY A 35 -23.13 1.02 -7.82
CA GLY A 35 -24.26 0.30 -7.25
C GLY A 35 -24.67 0.84 -5.89
N THR A 36 -24.82 -0.04 -4.90
CA THR A 36 -25.24 0.36 -3.56
C THR A 36 -24.10 1.08 -2.84
N CYS A 37 -24.41 2.23 -2.24
CA CYS A 37 -23.46 2.93 -1.37
C CYS A 37 -23.22 2.11 -0.09
N ASN A 38 -21.95 1.90 0.26
CA ASN A 38 -21.49 1.23 1.46
C ASN A 38 -20.37 2.06 2.11
N LEU A 39 -20.72 2.95 3.03
CA LEU A 39 -19.75 3.80 3.73
C LEU A 39 -18.92 3.04 4.79
N GLN A 40 -19.24 1.76 5.05
CA GLN A 40 -18.44 0.88 5.90
C GLN A 40 -17.28 0.22 5.14
N ASP A 41 -17.24 0.36 3.81
CA ASP A 41 -16.10 -0.10 3.02
C ASP A 41 -14.85 0.75 3.34
N PRO A 42 -13.67 0.14 3.60
CA PRO A 42 -12.45 0.88 3.88
C PRO A 42 -12.05 1.91 2.82
N LEU A 43 -12.46 1.73 1.55
CA LEU A 43 -12.21 2.69 0.47
C LEU A 43 -12.99 4.00 0.63
N CYS A 44 -14.01 4.02 1.48
CA CYS A 44 -14.86 5.19 1.78
C CYS A 44 -14.48 5.88 3.10
N ASP A 45 -13.59 5.30 3.89
CA ASP A 45 -13.09 5.90 5.13
C ASP A 45 -11.88 6.82 4.85
N GLU A 46 -11.35 7.47 5.89
CA GLU A 46 -10.09 8.22 5.77
C GLU A 46 -8.94 7.28 5.39
N HIS A 47 -8.31 7.53 4.25
CA HIS A 47 -7.21 6.68 3.80
C HIS A 47 -6.01 6.77 4.77
N PRO A 48 -5.51 5.65 5.34
CA PRO A 48 -4.52 5.66 6.41
C PRO A 48 -3.16 6.26 5.97
N VAL A 49 -2.75 6.00 4.73
CA VAL A 49 -1.49 6.54 4.16
C VAL A 49 -1.67 7.93 3.54
N PHE A 50 -2.64 8.10 2.64
CA PHE A 50 -2.77 9.32 1.83
C PHE A 50 -3.68 10.39 2.41
N ARG A 51 -4.35 10.13 3.55
CA ARG A 51 -5.31 11.05 4.20
C ARG A 51 -6.35 11.59 3.21
N THR A 52 -6.83 10.69 2.35
CA THR A 52 -7.99 10.98 1.49
C THR A 52 -9.21 11.05 2.40
N PRO A 53 -10.04 12.10 2.33
CA PRO A 53 -11.14 12.27 3.25
C PRO A 53 -12.23 11.22 3.04
N VAL A 54 -13.04 11.01 4.08
CA VAL A 54 -14.22 10.14 4.05
C VAL A 54 -15.15 10.51 2.90
N ALA A 55 -15.72 9.50 2.27
CA ALA A 55 -16.65 9.65 1.17
C ALA A 55 -18.09 9.88 1.67
N SER A 56 -18.93 10.46 0.80
CA SER A 56 -20.38 10.52 0.97
C SER A 56 -21.06 9.78 -0.18
N CYS A 57 -22.26 9.27 0.07
CA CYS A 57 -23.03 8.61 -0.99
C CYS A 57 -23.43 9.60 -2.09
N LEU A 58 -23.31 9.16 -3.34
CA LEU A 58 -23.75 9.92 -4.50
C LEU A 58 -25.28 9.91 -4.63
N THR A 59 -25.85 11.01 -5.08
CA THR A 59 -27.28 11.15 -5.40
C THR A 59 -27.47 11.19 -6.92
N GLY A 60 -27.72 10.04 -7.54
CA GLY A 60 -28.12 9.93 -8.95
C GLY A 60 -27.00 9.76 -9.98
N ASP A 61 -25.73 9.88 -9.59
CA ASP A 61 -24.59 9.62 -10.47
C ASP A 61 -24.18 8.14 -10.38
N THR A 62 -24.65 7.32 -11.33
CA THR A 62 -24.32 5.90 -11.44
C THR A 62 -23.56 5.56 -12.71
N ALA A 63 -22.69 4.56 -12.64
CA ALA A 63 -21.94 4.05 -13.78
C ALA A 63 -22.87 3.54 -14.89
N THR A 64 -22.46 3.78 -16.14
CA THR A 64 -23.12 3.20 -17.31
C THR A 64 -22.97 1.67 -17.33
N ALA A 65 -23.85 0.98 -18.05
CA ALA A 65 -23.77 -0.48 -18.20
C ALA A 65 -22.42 -0.95 -18.78
N GLY A 66 -21.85 -0.20 -19.74
CA GLY A 66 -20.53 -0.50 -20.31
C GLY A 66 -19.39 -0.32 -19.29
N THR A 67 -19.45 0.73 -18.48
CA THR A 67 -18.50 0.93 -17.38
C THR A 67 -18.60 -0.19 -16.35
N MET A 68 -19.80 -0.58 -15.92
CA MET A 68 -19.99 -1.69 -14.98
C MET A 68 -19.45 -3.02 -15.51
N ALA A 69 -19.71 -3.33 -16.79
CA ALA A 69 -19.20 -4.54 -17.42
C ALA A 69 -17.66 -4.57 -17.44
N LEU A 70 -17.03 -3.42 -17.68
CA LEU A 70 -15.57 -3.29 -17.69
C LEU A 70 -14.98 -3.44 -16.28
N VAL A 71 -15.55 -2.77 -15.28
CA VAL A 71 -15.15 -2.93 -13.87
C VAL A 71 -15.25 -4.40 -13.46
N LYS A 72 -16.36 -5.08 -13.81
CA LYS A 72 -16.54 -6.51 -13.52
C LYS A 72 -15.46 -7.37 -14.18
N LYS A 73 -15.12 -7.08 -15.44
CA LYS A 73 -14.04 -7.76 -16.18
C LYS A 73 -12.67 -7.62 -15.50
N PHE A 74 -12.40 -6.48 -14.86
CA PHE A 74 -11.15 -6.19 -14.17
C PHE A 74 -11.27 -6.16 -12.64
N SER A 75 -12.27 -6.84 -12.08
CA SER A 75 -12.60 -6.82 -10.64
C SER A 75 -11.43 -7.20 -9.73
N ASN A 76 -10.48 -8.02 -10.20
CA ASN A 76 -9.27 -8.36 -9.46
C ASN A 76 -8.25 -7.21 -9.32
N TYR A 77 -8.42 -6.12 -10.08
CA TYR A 77 -7.45 -5.02 -10.20
C TYR A 77 -8.05 -3.65 -9.87
N VAL A 78 -9.34 -3.59 -9.58
CA VAL A 78 -10.05 -2.37 -9.19
C VAL A 78 -10.78 -2.63 -7.87
N CYS A 79 -11.00 -1.57 -7.08
CA CYS A 79 -11.70 -1.68 -5.80
C CYS A 79 -11.07 -2.73 -4.86
N ARG A 80 -9.73 -2.74 -4.82
CA ARG A 80 -8.96 -3.62 -3.95
C ARG A 80 -8.82 -3.03 -2.54
N GLU A 81 -8.29 -3.85 -1.65
CA GLU A 81 -7.93 -3.48 -0.28
C GLU A 81 -7.09 -2.19 -0.22
N VAL A 82 -7.36 -1.41 0.82
CA VAL A 82 -6.68 -0.16 1.10
C VAL A 82 -5.25 -0.42 1.56
N LEU A 83 -4.27 0.32 1.03
CA LEU A 83 -2.88 0.17 1.49
C LEU A 83 -2.79 0.62 2.94
N GLN A 84 -2.22 -0.25 3.78
CA GLN A 84 -2.08 -0.01 5.21
C GLN A 84 -0.76 0.70 5.49
N ALA A 85 -0.76 1.55 6.52
CA ALA A 85 0.49 2.12 7.03
C ALA A 85 1.44 1.00 7.47
N GLY A 86 2.74 1.19 7.27
CA GLY A 86 3.75 0.16 7.50
C GLY A 86 3.83 -0.89 6.38
N THR A 87 2.76 -1.19 5.63
CA THR A 87 2.86 -2.17 4.51
C THR A 87 3.49 -1.61 3.24
N LEU A 88 3.56 -0.28 3.15
CA LEU A 88 4.25 0.43 2.08
C LEU A 88 5.52 1.09 2.61
N GLU A 89 6.57 0.95 1.83
CA GLU A 89 7.80 1.72 2.02
C GLU A 89 7.50 3.20 1.80
N THR A 90 7.68 3.98 2.86
CA THR A 90 7.59 5.44 2.82
C THR A 90 8.87 6.02 2.20
N SER A 91 8.81 7.30 1.82
CA SER A 91 10.01 8.00 1.37
C SER A 91 11.03 8.10 2.51
N PRO A 92 12.33 7.89 2.25
CA PRO A 92 13.37 8.07 3.26
C PRO A 92 13.31 9.47 3.88
N THR A 93 13.28 9.53 5.21
CA THR A 93 13.42 10.78 5.97
C THR A 93 14.86 10.92 6.45
N GLU A 94 15.32 12.16 6.65
CA GLU A 94 16.65 12.42 7.19
C GLU A 94 16.84 11.74 8.56
N SER A 95 15.85 11.85 9.45
CA SER A 95 15.87 11.19 10.76
C SER A 95 15.90 9.67 10.65
N GLY A 96 15.15 9.08 9.72
CA GLY A 96 15.14 7.64 9.47
C GLY A 96 16.47 7.14 8.93
N MET A 97 17.12 7.88 8.05
CA MET A 97 18.45 7.55 7.53
C MET A 97 19.55 7.70 8.58
N ALA A 98 19.46 8.72 9.43
CA ALA A 98 20.43 8.98 10.50
C ALA A 98 20.50 7.83 11.52
N GLN A 99 19.36 7.22 11.90
CA GLN A 99 19.33 6.04 12.78
C GLN A 99 20.10 4.85 12.17
N CYS A 100 20.01 4.69 10.85
CA CYS A 100 20.60 3.57 10.14
C CYS A 100 22.09 3.73 9.86
N ASN A 101 22.56 4.96 9.68
CA ASN A 101 23.97 5.27 9.40
C ASN A 101 24.57 4.34 8.32
N GLY A 102 23.82 4.12 7.23
CA GLY A 102 24.23 3.26 6.11
C GLY A 102 24.30 1.76 6.41
N THR A 103 23.83 1.28 7.57
CA THR A 103 23.87 -0.13 7.96
C THR A 103 22.53 -0.80 7.67
N LEU A 104 22.51 -1.82 6.80
CA LEU A 104 21.32 -2.63 6.55
C LEU A 104 20.99 -3.52 7.74
N TYR A 105 19.70 -3.84 7.89
CA TYR A 105 19.13 -4.82 8.83
C TYR A 105 19.29 -4.52 10.32
N ARG A 106 19.93 -3.41 10.67
CA ARG A 106 19.97 -2.86 12.02
C ARG A 106 18.55 -2.53 12.50
N GLU A 107 18.26 -2.85 13.76
CA GLU A 107 17.03 -2.41 14.44
C GLU A 107 17.00 -0.88 14.55
N CYS A 108 15.84 -0.27 14.28
CA CYS A 108 15.62 1.16 14.41
C CYS A 108 14.24 1.43 15.02
N HIS A 109 13.93 2.70 15.32
CA HIS A 109 12.67 3.08 15.94
C HIS A 109 11.79 3.89 14.98
N ASP A 110 10.55 3.41 14.81
CA ASP A 110 9.47 4.13 14.12
C ASP A 110 8.25 4.20 15.04
N ALA A 111 7.71 5.41 15.23
CA ALA A 111 6.71 5.67 16.25
C ALA A 111 5.40 4.94 15.93
N GLY A 112 4.91 4.16 16.89
CA GLY A 112 3.68 3.37 16.75
C GLY A 112 3.90 1.95 16.21
N TYR A 113 5.14 1.54 15.94
CA TYR A 113 5.47 0.19 15.51
C TYR A 113 6.38 -0.51 16.52
N PRO A 114 6.12 -1.80 16.82
CA PRO A 114 6.91 -2.55 17.79
C PRO A 114 8.31 -2.91 17.28
N GLU A 115 8.45 -3.11 15.97
CA GLU A 115 9.69 -3.48 15.30
C GLU A 115 9.86 -2.62 14.06
N ALA A 116 11.06 -2.10 13.84
CA ALA A 116 11.44 -1.44 12.60
C ALA A 116 12.89 -1.77 12.26
N MET A 117 13.22 -1.73 10.97
CA MET A 117 14.50 -2.19 10.45
C MET A 117 15.06 -1.21 9.44
N CYS A 118 16.38 -1.05 9.45
CA CYS A 118 17.08 -0.31 8.42
C CYS A 118 17.09 -1.08 7.09
N TYR A 119 16.46 -0.53 6.07
CA TYR A 119 16.29 -1.21 4.79
C TYR A 119 16.42 -0.22 3.62
N SER A 120 16.92 -0.73 2.48
CA SER A 120 16.92 0.02 1.21
C SER A 120 15.71 -0.42 0.39
N ALA A 121 14.58 0.23 0.64
CA ALA A 121 13.38 0.06 -0.16
C ALA A 121 13.61 0.60 -1.57
N ARG A 122 13.36 -0.22 -2.61
CA ARG A 122 13.37 0.22 -4.02
C ARG A 122 14.66 0.95 -4.45
N PHE A 123 15.82 0.52 -3.93
CA PHE A 123 17.12 1.15 -4.19
C PHE A 123 17.23 2.61 -3.73
N MET A 124 16.39 3.04 -2.79
CA MET A 124 16.50 4.33 -2.12
C MET A 124 17.58 4.29 -1.02
N GLY A 125 17.85 5.44 -0.38
CA GLY A 125 18.72 5.50 0.80
C GLY A 125 18.28 4.53 1.90
N ILE A 126 19.23 4.03 2.68
CA ILE A 126 18.96 3.13 3.81
C ILE A 126 18.28 3.95 4.90
N ALA A 127 17.01 3.66 5.16
CA ALA A 127 16.21 4.35 6.15
C ALA A 127 15.47 3.34 7.03
N CYS A 128 15.03 3.82 8.18
CA CYS A 128 14.18 3.04 9.08
C CYS A 128 12.82 2.78 8.43
N THR A 129 12.42 1.51 8.33
CA THR A 129 11.11 1.09 7.86
C THR A 129 10.42 0.21 8.89
N SER A 130 9.15 0.49 9.17
CA SER A 130 8.27 -0.33 9.99
C SER A 130 7.58 -1.45 9.21
N ASN A 131 8.01 -1.69 7.96
CA ASN A 131 7.40 -2.70 7.13
C ASN A 131 7.70 -4.13 7.61
N PRO A 132 6.67 -4.93 7.97
CA PRO A 132 6.90 -6.27 8.45
C PRO A 132 7.42 -7.21 7.36
N TYR A 133 7.18 -6.93 6.07
CA TYR A 133 7.57 -7.84 5.00
C TYR A 133 9.10 -7.94 4.80
N PRO A 134 9.87 -6.83 4.72
CA PRO A 134 11.33 -6.91 4.73
C PRO A 134 11.89 -7.59 5.99
N ILE A 135 11.30 -7.33 7.18
CA ILE A 135 11.74 -7.93 8.44
C ILE A 135 11.55 -9.46 8.41
N ALA A 136 10.35 -9.91 8.04
CA ALA A 136 10.05 -11.34 7.90
C ALA A 136 10.91 -12.02 6.82
N MET A 137 11.13 -11.33 5.69
CA MET A 137 12.02 -11.79 4.64
C MET A 137 13.45 -11.98 5.16
N ARG A 138 13.99 -11.02 5.93
CA ARG A 138 15.36 -11.12 6.45
C ARG A 138 15.50 -12.23 7.50
N ARG A 139 14.53 -12.39 8.41
CA ARG A 139 14.48 -13.53 9.36
C ARG A 139 14.56 -14.87 8.62
N ARG A 140 13.81 -15.01 7.53
CA ARG A 140 13.82 -16.22 6.70
C ARG A 140 15.16 -16.44 5.99
N GLN A 141 15.77 -15.38 5.45
CA GLN A 141 17.10 -15.46 4.83
C GLN A 141 18.15 -15.97 5.82
N ILE A 142 18.10 -15.49 7.07
CA ILE A 142 18.99 -15.94 8.14
C ILE A 142 18.75 -17.43 8.45
N SER A 143 17.49 -17.84 8.63
CA SER A 143 17.17 -19.22 8.98
C SER A 143 17.52 -20.23 7.88
N GLU A 144 17.40 -19.82 6.61
CA GLU A 144 17.74 -20.66 5.45
C GLU A 144 19.23 -20.54 5.05
N GLY A 145 19.99 -19.63 5.65
CA GLY A 145 21.40 -19.41 5.33
C GLY A 145 21.63 -18.88 3.91
N VAL A 146 20.70 -18.07 3.39
CA VAL A 146 20.73 -17.55 2.02
C VAL A 146 20.93 -16.04 1.98
N GLY A 147 21.52 -15.54 0.89
CA GLY A 147 21.77 -14.12 0.70
C GLY A 147 23.06 -13.65 1.38
N ILE A 148 23.08 -12.39 1.82
CA ILE A 148 24.24 -11.80 2.50
C ILE A 148 24.35 -12.42 3.90
N PRO A 149 25.54 -12.91 4.32
CA PRO A 149 25.77 -13.37 5.69
C PRO A 149 25.31 -12.33 6.72
N CYS A 150 24.65 -12.78 7.77
CA CYS A 150 24.17 -11.85 8.80
C CYS A 150 25.30 -11.35 9.70
N ASP A 151 25.15 -10.12 10.20
CA ASP A 151 26.03 -9.54 11.21
C ASP A 151 25.38 -9.64 12.59
N PRO A 152 25.87 -10.51 13.51
CA PRO A 152 25.30 -10.68 14.84
C PRO A 152 25.23 -9.38 15.66
N ARG A 153 26.06 -8.38 15.36
CA ARG A 153 26.03 -7.08 16.07
C ARG A 153 24.77 -6.28 15.79
N TYR A 154 24.16 -6.46 14.63
CA TYR A 154 23.00 -5.68 14.18
C TYR A 154 21.75 -6.53 13.98
N GLU A 155 21.91 -7.83 13.78
CA GLU A 155 20.87 -8.75 13.34
C GLU A 155 20.56 -9.87 14.34
N ALA A 156 21.12 -9.81 15.57
CA ALA A 156 20.79 -10.78 16.62
C ALA A 156 19.29 -10.82 16.93
N TRP A 157 18.62 -9.67 16.90
CA TRP A 157 17.16 -9.54 17.07
C TRP A 157 16.34 -10.19 15.93
N LEU A 158 16.99 -10.48 14.80
CA LEU A 158 16.42 -11.22 13.66
C LEU A 158 16.75 -12.72 13.71
N GLY A 159 17.48 -13.19 14.73
CA GLY A 159 17.89 -14.59 14.89
C GLY A 159 19.28 -14.93 14.34
N CYS A 160 20.13 -13.93 14.06
CA CYS A 160 21.53 -14.18 13.72
C CYS A 160 22.31 -14.63 14.97
N ILE A 161 23.06 -15.74 14.86
CA ILE A 161 23.87 -16.32 15.94
C ILE A 161 25.35 -16.15 15.62
#